data_AF-A0A973BRF5-F1
#
_entry.id   AF-A0A973BRF5-F1
#
_cell.length_a   1.000
_cell.length_b   1.000
_cell.length_c   1.000
_cell.angle_alpha   90.00
_cell.angle_beta   90.00
_cell.angle_gamma   90.00
#
_symmetry.space_group_name_H-M   'P 1'
#
loop_
_entity.id
_entity.type
_entity.pdbx_description
1 polymer ?
#
loop_
_entity_poly.entity_id
_entity_poly.type
_entity_poly.pdbx_seq_one_letter_code
_entity_poly.pdbx_strand_id
1 'polypeptide(L)'
;MKRFIMLLLLFPSTVFAEDIAIEAVMKHPKTIELLSTKPLAKYWVEFNQMELGAECGFTGCKWRKLVSLIVTSKGANASSSTIIALVTGHNPSNTSKITVEFVELTKLTKDTTQKHSQL
;
A
#
# COMPACT_ATOMS: atom_id res chain seq x y z
N MET A 1 17.04 -51.25 -4.14
CA MET A 1 17.17 -49.91 -4.76
C MET A 1 16.08 -49.00 -4.21
N LYS A 2 16.41 -48.11 -3.25
CA LYS A 2 15.45 -47.19 -2.63
C LYS A 2 15.26 -45.99 -3.55
N ARG A 3 14.07 -45.82 -4.12
CA ARG A 3 13.71 -44.64 -4.92
C ARG A 3 13.35 -43.51 -3.96
N PHE A 4 14.23 -42.51 -3.84
CA PHE A 4 13.90 -41.23 -3.25
C PHE A 4 12.97 -40.49 -4.23
N ILE A 5 11.67 -40.49 -3.95
CA ILE A 5 10.73 -39.59 -4.61
C ILE A 5 10.92 -38.24 -3.94
N MET A 6 11.75 -37.39 -4.54
CA MET A 6 11.89 -35.99 -4.17
C MET A 6 10.64 -35.27 -4.70
N LEU A 7 9.61 -35.18 -3.85
CA LEU A 7 8.41 -34.41 -4.12
C LEU A 7 8.83 -32.92 -4.09
N LEU A 8 9.15 -32.36 -5.25
CA LEU A 8 9.31 -30.92 -5.42
C LEU A 8 7.94 -30.27 -5.13
N LEU A 9 7.78 -29.77 -3.91
CA LEU A 9 6.70 -28.88 -3.52
C LEU A 9 6.85 -27.59 -4.36
N LEU A 10 6.17 -27.57 -5.50
CA LEU A 10 5.84 -26.33 -6.21
C LEU A 10 4.89 -25.56 -5.29
N PHE A 11 5.45 -24.75 -4.39
CA PHE A 11 4.66 -23.79 -3.64
C PHE A 11 4.05 -22.81 -4.65
N PRO A 12 2.73 -22.77 -4.84
CA PRO A 12 2.13 -21.70 -5.60
C PRO A 12 2.47 -20.40 -4.86
N SER A 13 3.16 -19.49 -5.52
CA SER A 13 3.40 -18.14 -5.02
C SER A 13 2.03 -17.50 -4.80
N THR A 14 1.52 -17.56 -3.57
CA THR A 14 0.29 -16.88 -3.19
C THR A 14 0.62 -15.39 -3.21
N VAL A 15 0.31 -14.73 -4.32
CA VAL A 15 0.52 -13.29 -4.45
C VAL A 15 -0.53 -12.61 -3.58
N PHE A 16 -0.12 -12.06 -2.44
CA PHE A 16 -1.02 -11.40 -1.51
C PHE A 16 -1.32 -9.98 -1.97
N ALA A 17 -2.58 -9.54 -1.77
CA ALA A 17 -3.00 -8.18 -2.07
C ALA A 17 -2.20 -7.11 -1.30
N GLU A 18 -1.62 -7.48 -0.17
CA GLU A 18 -0.71 -6.66 0.63
C GLU A 18 0.59 -6.36 -0.11
N ASP A 19 1.31 -7.38 -0.57
CA ASP A 19 2.58 -7.20 -1.29
C ASP A 19 2.37 -6.39 -2.57
N ILE A 20 1.28 -6.68 -3.29
CA ILE A 20 0.87 -5.93 -4.48
C ILE A 20 0.63 -4.46 -4.14
N ALA A 21 -0.05 -4.17 -3.03
CA ALA A 21 -0.36 -2.80 -2.65
C ALA A 21 0.91 -2.02 -2.29
N ILE A 22 1.82 -2.62 -1.53
CA ILE A 22 3.11 -2.01 -1.19
C ILE A 22 3.93 -1.78 -2.46
N GLU A 23 4.06 -2.79 -3.32
CA GLU A 23 4.80 -2.69 -4.58
C GLU A 23 4.24 -1.60 -5.51
N ALA A 24 2.91 -1.50 -5.61
CA ALA A 24 2.25 -0.47 -6.40
C ALA A 24 2.58 0.94 -5.89
N VAL A 25 2.62 1.14 -4.57
CA VAL A 25 2.99 2.44 -3.99
C VAL A 25 4.49 2.71 -4.15
N MET A 26 5.34 1.71 -3.97
CA MET A 26 6.80 1.84 -4.18
C MET A 26 7.14 2.27 -5.60
N LYS A 27 6.46 1.70 -6.61
CA LYS A 27 6.70 1.98 -8.03
C LYS A 27 5.96 3.24 -8.53
N HIS A 28 5.11 3.85 -7.71
CA HIS A 28 4.35 5.02 -8.13
C HIS A 28 5.28 6.23 -8.37
N PRO A 29 5.12 7.00 -9.47
CA PRO A 29 6.00 8.14 -9.80
C PRO A 29 6.17 9.14 -8.65
N LYS A 30 5.08 9.48 -7.96
CA LYS A 30 5.10 10.38 -6.79
C LYS A 30 5.99 9.85 -5.64
N THR A 31 6.01 8.54 -5.40
CA THR A 31 6.88 7.93 -4.38
C THR A 31 8.33 7.97 -4.82
N ILE A 32 8.59 7.63 -6.09
CA ILE A 32 9.94 7.67 -6.67
C ILE A 32 10.51 9.10 -6.59
N GLU A 33 9.72 10.10 -6.97
CA GLU A 33 10.10 11.50 -6.89
C GLU A 33 10.42 11.92 -5.45
N LEU A 34 9.55 11.58 -4.49
CA LEU A 34 9.78 11.86 -3.07
C LEU A 34 11.11 11.26 -2.59
N LEU A 35 11.30 9.96 -2.84
CA LEU A 35 12.45 9.21 -2.34
C LEU A 35 13.75 9.56 -3.06
N SER A 36 13.70 10.10 -4.28
CA SER A 36 14.89 10.58 -5.02
C SER A 36 15.68 11.63 -4.23
N THR A 37 14.99 12.40 -3.38
CA THR A 37 15.60 13.44 -2.52
C THR A 37 16.02 12.94 -1.14
N LYS A 38 15.82 11.64 -0.84
CA LYS A 38 15.97 11.03 0.49
C LYS A 38 16.95 9.85 0.43
N PRO A 39 18.27 10.08 0.42
CA PRO A 39 19.26 9.01 0.29
C PRO A 39 19.20 8.03 1.47
N LEU A 40 19.25 6.73 1.18
CA LEU A 40 19.15 5.64 2.17
C LEU A 40 20.22 5.70 3.28
N ALA A 41 21.36 6.34 3.02
CA ALA A 41 22.40 6.56 4.03
C ALA A 41 21.95 7.52 5.15
N LYS A 42 20.98 8.40 4.88
CA LYS A 42 20.50 9.44 5.81
C LYS A 42 19.06 9.23 6.26
N TYR A 43 18.31 8.30 5.65
CA TYR A 43 16.89 8.11 5.94
C TYR A 43 16.54 6.63 6.07
N TRP A 44 15.61 6.33 6.97
CA TRP A 44 14.83 5.11 7.01
C TRP A 44 13.56 5.30 6.20
N VAL A 45 13.20 4.28 5.42
CA VAL A 45 11.99 4.26 4.60
C VAL A 45 11.24 2.99 4.96
N GLU A 46 10.02 3.14 5.44
CA GLU A 46 9.16 2.03 5.86
C GLU A 46 7.83 2.12 5.12
N PHE A 47 7.36 0.96 4.67
CA PHE A 47 6.03 0.78 4.11
C PHE A 47 5.23 -0.10 5.04
N ASN A 48 4.09 0.39 5.51
CA ASN A 48 3.13 -0.42 6.27
C ASN A 48 1.81 -0.43 5.51
N GLN A 49 1.05 -1.52 5.62
CA GLN A 49 -0.28 -1.60 5.06
C GLN A 49 -1.32 -1.92 6.11
N MET A 50 -2.55 -1.49 5.83
CA MET A 50 -3.73 -1.82 6.60
C MET A 50 -4.83 -2.26 5.64
N GLU A 51 -5.51 -3.34 6.00
CA GLU A 51 -6.68 -3.80 5.27
C GLU A 51 -7.89 -2.92 5.54
N LEU A 52 -8.53 -2.43 4.47
CA LEU A 52 -9.79 -1.67 4.57
C LEU A 52 -11.02 -2.54 4.21
N GLY A 53 -10.81 -3.84 4.01
CA GLY A 53 -11.82 -4.78 3.53
C GLY A 53 -12.01 -4.74 2.02
N ALA A 54 -13.12 -5.34 1.58
CA ALA A 54 -13.51 -5.38 0.18
C ALA A 54 -14.80 -4.60 -0.05
N GLU A 55 -14.89 -3.96 -1.21
CA GLU A 55 -16.10 -3.31 -1.69
C GLU A 55 -16.67 -4.15 -2.84
N CYS A 56 -17.84 -4.75 -2.61
CA CYS A 56 -18.48 -5.65 -3.57
C CYS A 56 -19.73 -5.00 -4.18
N GLY A 57 -19.84 -5.10 -5.50
CA GLY A 57 -21.03 -4.69 -6.25
C GLY A 57 -21.36 -5.69 -7.36
N PHE A 58 -22.31 -5.34 -8.22
CA PHE A 58 -22.74 -6.19 -9.34
C PHE A 58 -21.59 -6.60 -10.29
N THR A 59 -20.53 -5.80 -10.37
CA THR A 59 -19.36 -6.04 -11.21
C THR A 59 -18.23 -6.83 -10.53
N GLY A 60 -18.47 -7.33 -9.31
CA GLY A 60 -17.50 -8.07 -8.50
C GLY A 60 -16.99 -7.30 -7.29
N CYS A 61 -16.01 -7.89 -6.59
CA CYS A 61 -15.39 -7.32 -5.40
C CYS A 61 -14.06 -6.63 -5.74
N LYS A 62 -13.85 -5.46 -5.15
CA LYS A 62 -12.58 -4.75 -5.12
C LYS A 62 -11.96 -4.91 -3.74
N TRP A 63 -10.72 -5.36 -3.66
CA TRP A 63 -9.95 -5.26 -2.43
C TRP A 63 -9.40 -3.84 -2.28
N ARG A 64 -9.31 -3.38 -1.04
CA ARG A 64 -8.83 -2.04 -0.70
C ARG A 64 -7.81 -2.13 0.43
N LYS A 65 -6.64 -1.53 0.23
CA LYS A 65 -5.57 -1.44 1.20
C LYS A 65 -5.18 0.02 1.39
N LEU A 66 -4.93 0.40 2.64
CA LEU A 66 -4.25 1.65 2.95
C LEU A 66 -2.76 1.34 3.07
N VAL A 67 -1.90 2.08 2.40
CA VAL A 67 -0.44 1.92 2.50
C VAL A 67 0.15 3.23 2.99
N SER A 68 0.86 3.18 4.11
CA SER A 68 1.62 4.31 4.63
C SER A 68 3.09 4.19 4.26
N LEU A 69 3.63 5.22 3.62
CA LEU A 69 5.06 5.44 3.42
C LEU A 69 5.56 6.37 4.52
N ILE A 70 6.42 5.86 5.39
CA ILE A 70 7.04 6.61 6.48
C ILE A 70 8.51 6.84 6.13
N VAL A 71 8.93 8.10 6.13
CA VAL A 71 10.31 8.51 5.88
C VAL A 71 10.85 9.22 7.13
N THR A 72 11.85 8.62 7.76
CA THR A 72 12.43 9.12 9.02
C THR A 72 13.91 9.41 8.81
N SER A 73 14.41 10.58 9.23
CA SER A 73 15.85 10.85 9.14
C SER A 73 16.65 10.04 10.17
N LYS A 74 17.86 9.63 9.81
CA LYS A 74 18.79 8.92 10.70
C LYS A 74 19.47 9.93 11.62
N GLY A 75 18.79 10.31 12.69
CA GLY A 75 19.29 11.21 13.72
C GLY A 75 18.53 11.03 15.03
N ALA A 76 19.12 11.42 16.15
CA ALA A 76 18.43 11.44 17.43
C ALA A 76 17.26 12.44 17.37
N ASN A 77 16.08 12.04 17.85
CA ASN A 77 14.85 12.86 17.83
C ASN A 77 14.47 13.39 16.43
N ALA A 78 14.76 12.61 15.40
CA ALA A 78 14.43 12.93 14.02
C ALA A 78 12.91 12.98 13.77
N SER A 79 12.46 14.01 13.07
CA SER A 79 11.08 14.09 12.56
C SER A 79 10.83 13.07 11.45
N SER A 80 9.66 12.43 11.48
CA SER A 80 9.18 11.56 10.41
C SER A 80 8.17 12.27 9.53
N SER A 81 8.19 11.98 8.23
CA SER A 81 7.16 12.37 7.28
C SER A 81 6.40 11.13 6.85
N THR A 82 5.07 11.16 6.95
CA THR A 82 4.21 10.05 6.53
C THR A 82 3.32 10.49 5.37
N ILE A 83 3.30 9.67 4.33
CA ILE A 83 2.37 9.80 3.21
C ILE A 83 1.51 8.56 3.19
N ILE A 84 0.22 8.72 2.89
CA ILE A 84 -0.74 7.62 2.87
C ILE A 84 -1.32 7.51 1.47
N ALA A 85 -1.44 6.28 0.99
CA ALA A 85 -2.07 5.96 -0.27
C ALA A 85 -3.19 4.93 -0.06
N LEU A 86 -4.34 5.17 -0.67
CA LEU A 86 -5.36 4.16 -0.88
C LEU A 86 -5.02 3.38 -2.14
N VAL A 87 -4.90 2.07 -2.01
CA VAL A 87 -4.67 1.16 -3.13
C VAL A 87 -5.89 0.27 -3.31
N THR A 88 -6.40 0.22 -4.54
CA THR A 88 -7.56 -0.61 -4.88
C THR A 88 -7.25 -1.53 -6.05
N GLY A 89 -7.70 -2.78 -5.98
CA GLY A 89 -7.61 -3.75 -7.07
C GLY A 89 -8.80 -4.71 -7.07
N HIS A 90 -8.99 -5.47 -8.15
CA HIS A 90 -10.15 -6.39 -8.28
C HIS A 90 -9.77 -7.86 -8.01
N ASN A 91 -8.62 -8.30 -8.52
CA ASN A 91 -8.13 -9.66 -8.33
C ASN A 91 -6.63 -9.59 -8.02
N PRO A 92 -6.15 -10.14 -6.89
CA PRO A 92 -4.71 -10.17 -6.56
C PRO A 92 -3.88 -10.84 -7.67
N SER A 93 -4.44 -11.82 -8.38
CA SER A 93 -3.75 -12.47 -9.50
C SER A 93 -3.71 -11.63 -10.79
N ASN A 94 -4.38 -10.46 -10.82
CA ASN A 94 -4.41 -9.56 -11.97
C ASN A 94 -4.06 -8.12 -11.57
N THR A 95 -2.78 -7.79 -11.67
CA THR A 95 -2.22 -6.49 -11.29
C THR A 95 -2.44 -5.38 -12.33
N SER A 96 -3.05 -5.68 -13.48
CA SER A 96 -3.25 -4.68 -14.56
C SER A 96 -4.27 -3.58 -14.21
N LYS A 97 -5.10 -3.80 -13.18
CA LYS A 97 -6.15 -2.87 -12.73
C LYS A 97 -5.97 -2.47 -11.27
N ILE A 98 -4.78 -2.00 -10.93
CA ILE A 98 -4.48 -1.40 -9.63
C ILE A 98 -4.58 0.12 -9.75
N THR A 99 -5.23 0.76 -8.80
CA THR A 99 -5.27 2.21 -8.68
C THR A 99 -4.63 2.62 -7.37
N VAL A 100 -3.77 3.64 -7.42
CA VAL A 100 -3.08 4.22 -6.27
C VAL A 100 -3.51 5.68 -6.15
N GLU A 101 -4.12 6.04 -5.01
CA GLU A 101 -4.58 7.39 -4.73
C GLU A 101 -3.91 7.88 -3.44
N PHE A 102 -3.18 9.00 -3.51
CA PHE A 102 -2.55 9.59 -2.34
C PHE A 102 -3.56 10.42 -1.56
N VAL A 103 -3.83 10.02 -0.32
CA VAL A 103 -4.84 10.63 0.54
C VAL A 103 -4.20 11.58 1.55
N GLU A 104 -4.79 12.77 1.70
CA GLU A 104 -4.46 13.70 2.78
C GLU A 104 -5.48 13.55 3.89
N LEU A 105 -5.08 12.99 5.04
CA LEU A 105 -5.99 12.81 6.18
C LEU A 105 -6.58 14.13 6.69
N THR A 106 -5.87 15.24 6.53
CA THR A 106 -6.31 16.59 6.92
C THR A 106 -7.44 17.14 6.06
N LYS A 107 -7.69 16.57 4.88
CA LYS A 107 -8.82 16.95 4.02
C LYS A 107 -10.10 16.18 4.39
N LEU A 108 -10.00 14.99 5.00
CA LEU A 108 -11.16 14.16 5.38
C LEU A 108 -12.00 14.75 6.53
N THR A 109 -11.40 15.57 7.40
CA THR A 109 -12.11 16.22 8.52
C THR A 109 -12.96 17.42 8.08
N LYS A 110 -12.67 18.05 6.93
CA LYS A 110 -13.44 19.21 6.45
C LYS A 110 -14.80 18.82 5.86
N ASP A 111 -14.87 17.73 5.10
CA ASP A 111 -16.13 17.29 4.47
C ASP A 111 -17.13 16.70 5.47
N THR A 112 -16.66 16.11 6.57
CA THR A 112 -17.55 15.55 7.59
C THR A 112 -18.22 16.67 8.41
N THR A 113 -17.57 17.82 8.57
CA THR A 113 -18.11 18.92 9.40
C THR A 113 -19.16 19.75 8.64
N GLN A 114 -19.05 19.89 7.31
CA GLN A 114 -20.06 20.62 6.51
C GLN A 114 -21.40 19.88 6.39
N LYS A 115 -21.42 18.55 6.50
CA LYS A 115 -22.68 17.77 6.41
C LYS A 115 -23.50 17.76 7.70
N HIS A 116 -22.97 18.25 8.81
CA HIS A 116 -23.67 18.28 10.11
C HIS A 116 -24.13 19.69 10.55
N SER A 117 -23.86 20.72 9.76
CA SER A 117 -24.36 22.10 9.99
C SER A 117 -25.51 22.51 9.07
N GLN A 118 -26.15 21.55 8.38
CA GLN A 118 -27.32 21.80 7.52
C GLN A 118 -28.56 20.99 7.93
N LEU A 119 -28.66 20.58 9.19
CA LEU A 119 -29.86 20.02 9.79
C LEU A 119 -30.25 20.85 11.02
#